data_AF-A0A6G0YNW8-F1
#
_entry.id   AF-A0A6G0YNW8-F1
#
_cell.length_a   1.000
_cell.length_b   1.000
_cell.length_c   1.000
_cell.angle_alpha   90.00
_cell.angle_beta   90.00
_cell.angle_gamma   90.00
#
_symmetry.space_group_name_H-M   'P 1'
#
loop_
_entity.id
_entity.type
_entity.pdbx_description
1 polymer ?
#
loop_
_entity_poly.entity_id
_entity_poly.type
_entity_poly.pdbx_seq_one_letter_code
_entity_poly.pdbx_strand_id
1 'polypeptide(L)'
;MNTTLKKIVFLATALALIAVIGYAAADMEDVGMCIRNCAQCKKMLGAYFEGPLCADACVKFKGKMIPDCENIDSVAPFLNKLE
;
A
#
# COMPACT_ATOMS: atom_id res chain seq x y z
N MET A 1 39.27 -10.65 14.09
CA MET A 1 38.57 -9.88 13.03
C MET A 1 39.37 -8.63 12.67
N ASN A 2 39.90 -8.56 11.44
CA ASN A 2 40.72 -7.44 10.92
C ASN A 2 39.87 -6.15 10.76
N THR A 3 40.47 -4.98 11.01
CA THR A 3 39.94 -3.63 10.71
C THR A 3 39.29 -3.49 9.33
N THR A 4 39.84 -4.09 8.27
CA THR A 4 39.24 -4.07 6.94
C THR A 4 37.92 -4.84 6.89
N LEU A 5 37.88 -6.01 7.53
CA LEU A 5 36.67 -6.82 7.65
C LEU A 5 35.60 -6.09 8.48
N LYS A 6 35.99 -5.40 9.56
CA LYS A 6 35.08 -4.56 10.36
C LYS A 6 34.44 -3.45 9.52
N LYS A 7 35.22 -2.76 8.68
CA LYS A 7 34.73 -1.69 7.80
C LYS A 7 33.74 -2.21 6.76
N ILE A 8 34.02 -3.36 6.13
CA ILE A 8 33.13 -3.98 5.14
C ILE A 8 31.81 -4.37 5.81
N VAL A 9 31.86 -5.03 6.97
CA VAL A 9 30.66 -5.39 7.72
C VAL A 9 29.83 -4.15 8.07
N PHE A 10 30.48 -3.08 8.52
CA PHE A 10 29.78 -1.84 8.87
C PHE A 10 29.12 -1.15 7.68
N LEU A 11 29.77 -1.14 6.51
CA LEU A 11 29.17 -0.60 5.28
C LEU A 11 28.00 -1.47 4.80
N ALA A 12 28.16 -2.79 4.83
CA ALA A 12 27.09 -3.72 4.43
C ALA A 12 25.87 -3.59 5.34
N THR A 13 26.05 -3.46 6.66
CA THR A 13 24.93 -3.24 7.60
C THR A 13 24.26 -1.89 7.37
N ALA A 14 25.03 -0.83 7.11
CA ALA A 14 24.47 0.49 6.80
C ALA A 14 23.63 0.48 5.51
N LEU A 15 24.12 -0.16 4.44
CA LEU A 15 23.37 -0.32 3.18
C LEU A 15 22.08 -1.14 3.37
N ALA A 16 22.14 -2.24 4.13
CA ALA A 16 20.96 -3.04 4.43
C ALA A 16 19.90 -2.24 5.20
N LEU A 17 20.32 -1.43 6.19
CA LEU A 17 19.42 -0.55 6.93
C LEU A 17 18.73 0.48 6.03
N ILE A 18 19.50 1.13 5.15
CA ILE A 18 18.95 2.12 4.20
C ILE A 18 17.90 1.47 3.29
N ALA A 19 18.17 0.27 2.77
CA ALA A 19 17.24 -0.44 1.91
C ALA A 19 15.92 -0.80 2.63
N VAL A 20 16.00 -1.25 3.89
CA VAL A 20 14.80 -1.57 4.69
C VAL A 20 13.96 -0.33 4.95
N ILE A 21 14.58 0.80 5.30
CA ILE A 21 13.87 2.06 5.54
C ILE A 21 13.21 2.56 4.26
N GLY A 22 13.92 2.50 3.12
CA GLY A 22 13.37 2.89 1.82
C GLY A 22 12.15 2.06 1.41
N TYR A 23 12.18 0.74 1.64
CA TYR A 23 11.04 -0.14 1.35
C TYR A 23 9.81 0.20 2.19
N ALA A 24 10.00 0.45 3.49
CA ALA A 24 8.90 0.81 4.38
C ALA A 24 8.27 2.16 4.02
N ALA A 25 9.05 3.13 3.54
CA ALA A 25 8.53 4.41 3.09
C ALA A 25 7.65 4.27 1.83
N ALA A 26 8.07 3.44 0.88
CA ALA A 26 7.28 3.16 -0.34
C ALA A 26 5.94 2.49 -0.01
N ASP A 27 5.93 1.49 0.90
CA ASP A 27 4.70 0.84 1.38
C ASP A 27 3.69 1.88 1.92
N MET A 28 4.14 2.93 2.63
CA MET A 28 3.26 3.95 3.21
C MET A 28 2.70 4.91 2.15
N GLU A 29 3.47 5.24 1.12
CA GLU A 29 3.01 6.04 -0.02
C GLU A 29 1.91 5.32 -0.80
N ASP A 30 2.11 4.02 -1.08
CA ASP A 30 1.17 3.16 -1.78
C ASP A 30 -0.15 3.02 -1.00
N VAL A 31 -0.08 2.86 0.33
CA VAL A 31 -1.29 2.86 1.20
C VAL A 31 -2.05 4.17 1.07
N GLY A 32 -1.34 5.30 1.12
CA GLY A 32 -1.96 6.62 0.98
C GLY A 32 -2.63 6.80 -0.37
N MET A 33 -2.01 6.34 -1.46
CA MET A 33 -2.60 6.36 -2.81
C MET A 33 -3.84 5.46 -2.89
N CYS A 34 -3.76 4.25 -2.36
CA CYS A 34 -4.86 3.30 -2.33
C CYS A 34 -6.10 3.88 -1.61
N ILE A 35 -5.92 4.46 -0.41
CA ILE A 35 -7.01 5.06 0.36
C ILE A 35 -7.64 6.25 -0.38
N ARG A 36 -6.84 7.09 -1.05
CA ARG A 36 -7.37 8.19 -1.87
C ARG A 36 -8.25 7.69 -3.02
N ASN A 37 -7.84 6.61 -3.68
CA ASN A 37 -8.66 5.98 -4.71
C ASN A 37 -9.94 5.36 -4.13
N CYS A 38 -9.89 4.69 -2.97
CA CYS A 38 -11.11 4.24 -2.27
C CYS A 38 -12.10 5.39 -2.02
N ALA A 39 -11.59 6.56 -1.59
CA ALA A 39 -12.43 7.73 -1.38
C ALA A 39 -13.02 8.29 -2.69
N GLN A 40 -12.28 8.23 -3.80
CA GLN A 40 -12.78 8.58 -5.12
C GLN A 40 -13.87 7.61 -5.61
N CYS A 41 -13.64 6.30 -5.49
CA CYS A 41 -14.61 5.29 -5.87
C CYS A 41 -15.89 5.39 -5.03
N LYS A 42 -15.77 5.70 -3.73
CA LYS A 42 -16.94 5.97 -2.87
C LYS A 42 -17.75 7.17 -3.34
N LYS A 43 -17.10 8.24 -3.84
CA LYS A 43 -17.79 9.41 -4.40
C LYS A 43 -18.49 9.08 -5.73
N MET A 44 -17.90 8.25 -6.57
CA MET A 44 -18.46 7.85 -7.87
C MET A 44 -19.59 6.83 -7.75
N LEU A 45 -19.37 5.75 -6.99
CA LEU A 45 -20.25 4.59 -6.88
C LEU A 45 -21.26 4.73 -5.74
N GLY A 46 -21.05 5.68 -4.83
CA GLY A 46 -21.99 6.03 -3.78
C GLY A 46 -22.25 4.89 -2.80
N ALA A 47 -23.53 4.56 -2.59
CA ALA A 47 -23.94 3.56 -1.62
C ALA A 47 -23.54 2.13 -2.02
N TYR A 48 -23.32 1.87 -3.32
CA TYR A 48 -22.91 0.55 -3.83
C TYR A 48 -21.49 0.14 -3.44
N PHE A 49 -20.67 1.08 -2.95
CA PHE A 49 -19.26 0.84 -2.67
C PHE A 49 -18.95 0.94 -1.17
N GLU A 50 -18.33 -0.10 -0.63
CA GLU A 50 -17.88 -0.20 0.75
C GLU A 50 -16.52 0.47 0.93
N GLY A 51 -16.53 1.81 0.94
CA GLY A 51 -15.32 2.63 1.14
C GLY A 51 -14.49 2.23 2.37
N PRO A 52 -15.09 2.00 3.55
CA PRO A 52 -14.35 1.53 4.73
C PRO A 52 -13.66 0.18 4.50
N LEU A 53 -14.36 -0.79 3.90
CA LEU A 53 -13.79 -2.11 3.57
C LEU A 53 -12.61 -1.99 2.60
N CYS A 54 -12.72 -1.12 1.60
CA CYS A 54 -11.63 -0.81 0.68
C CYS A 54 -10.41 -0.23 1.40
N ALA A 55 -10.63 0.75 2.30
CA ALA A 55 -9.54 1.37 3.07
C ALA A 55 -8.85 0.36 4.00
N ASP A 56 -9.61 -0.54 4.63
CA ASP A 56 -9.06 -1.62 5.47
C ASP A 56 -8.20 -2.58 4.63
N ALA A 57 -8.63 -2.90 3.40
CA ALA A 57 -7.85 -3.69 2.47
C ALA A 57 -6.55 -2.97 2.06
N CYS A 58 -6.58 -1.66 1.82
CA CYS A 58 -5.37 -0.88 1.54
C CYS A 58 -4.33 -1.00 2.66
N VAL A 59 -4.75 -0.90 3.93
CA VAL A 59 -3.83 -1.05 5.07
C VAL A 59 -3.33 -2.49 5.18
N LYS A 60 -4.23 -3.47 5.06
CA LYS A 60 -3.90 -4.91 5.18
C LYS A 60 -2.89 -5.37 4.13
N PHE A 61 -3.02 -4.90 2.90
CA PHE A 61 -2.16 -5.28 1.78
C PHE A 61 -1.10 -4.24 1.44
N LYS A 62 -0.91 -3.23 2.31
CA LYS A 62 0.08 -2.18 2.16
C LYS A 62 0.01 -1.45 0.81
N GLY A 63 -1.21 -1.14 0.35
CA GLY A 63 -1.43 -0.38 -0.88
C GLY A 63 -1.08 -1.11 -2.18
N LYS A 64 -0.70 -2.39 -2.14
CA LYS A 64 -0.30 -3.16 -3.34
C LYS A 64 -1.44 -3.45 -4.32
N MET A 65 -2.69 -3.19 -3.91
CA MET A 65 -3.86 -3.27 -4.77
C MET A 65 -4.57 -1.91 -4.71
N ILE A 66 -4.31 -1.06 -5.69
CA ILE A 66 -4.96 0.24 -5.82
C ILE A 66 -6.24 0.05 -6.64
N PRO A 67 -7.42 0.41 -6.11
CA PRO A 67 -8.66 0.27 -6.85
C PRO A 67 -8.73 1.30 -8.00
N ASP A 68 -9.17 0.85 -9.16
CA ASP A 68 -9.55 1.71 -10.28
C ASP A 68 -11.07 1.78 -10.37
N CYS A 69 -11.63 2.97 -10.15
CA CYS A 69 -13.07 3.18 -10.05
C CYS A 69 -13.82 2.92 -11.36
N GLU A 70 -13.12 2.93 -12.50
CA GLU A 70 -13.68 2.65 -13.82
C GLU A 70 -13.59 1.16 -14.18
N ASN A 71 -12.77 0.40 -13.45
CA ASN A 71 -12.58 -1.03 -13.66
C ASN A 71 -13.38 -1.85 -12.63
N ILE A 72 -14.49 -2.44 -13.07
CA ILE A 72 -15.34 -3.29 -12.23
C ILE A 72 -14.56 -4.42 -11.55
N ASP A 73 -13.60 -5.06 -12.22
CA ASP A 73 -12.86 -6.17 -11.62
C ASP A 73 -12.00 -5.72 -10.43
N SER A 74 -11.56 -4.46 -10.46
CA SER A 74 -10.77 -3.83 -9.40
C SER A 74 -11.62 -3.45 -8.17
N VAL A 75 -12.88 -3.05 -8.39
CA VAL A 75 -13.78 -2.62 -7.31
C VAL A 75 -14.76 -3.70 -6.86
N ALA A 76 -14.93 -4.79 -7.62
CA ALA A 76 -15.87 -5.87 -7.33
C ALA A 76 -15.80 -6.42 -5.90
N PRO A 77 -14.62 -6.58 -5.25
CA PRO A 77 -14.54 -7.04 -3.86
C PRO A 77 -15.16 -6.08 -2.84
N PHE A 78 -15.35 -4.82 -3.22
CA PHE A 78 -15.86 -3.75 -2.37
C PHE A 78 -17.24 -3.28 -2.79
N LEU A 79 -17.86 -3.92 -3.79
CA LEU A 79 -19.24 -3.64 -4.16
C LEU A 79 -20.19 -4.41 -3.25
N ASN A 80 -21.22 -3.74 -2.76
CA ASN A 80 -22.37 -4.38 -2.14
C ASN A 80 -23.49 -4.54 -3.18
N LYS A 81 -24.34 -5.54 -2.98
CA LYS A 81 -25.67 -5.54 -3.58
C LYS A 81 -26.50 -4.65 -2.68
N LEU A 82 -26.76 -3.40 -3.07
CA LEU A 82 -27.81 -2.64 -2.41
C LEU A 82 -29.09 -3.49 -2.48
N GLU A 83 -29.63 -3.84 -1.32
CA GLU A 83 -31.03 -4.28 -1.18
C GLU A 83 -31.97 -3.12 -1.51
#